data_AF-A0A2K3N625-F1
#
_entry.id   AF-A0A2K3N625-F1
#
_cell.length_a   1.000
_cell.length_b   1.000
_cell.length_c   1.000
_cell.angle_alpha   90.00
_cell.angle_beta   90.00
_cell.angle_gamma   90.00
#
_symmetry.space_group_name_H-M   'P 1'
#
loop_
_entity.id
_entity.type
_entity.pdbx_description
1 polymer ?
#
loop_
_entity_poly.entity_id
_entity_poly.type
_entity_poly.pdbx_seq_one_letter_code
_entity_poly.pdbx_strand_id
1 'polypeptide(L)'
;IADLQVQLPEIDALQNLLNQAESCRSQCRCILEGPMNLKNVGLLLKEWDSFTVDVPELRLLRNYHSDAASWVSHFNDVLERVHRQEDQHNAFDELKSILAEGLSLKIQVDELPLVEIELKKANCRQKASKAHNSKMPLEFIQQLLKEATMLGIEGEKQFISLSCVLGVAMRWEERAGEILSLEASISDFEDMIRASENIFVILASLNDVEEALSEATSWLRNSKPYLVSSNCVSNSVRKVEDLQLLVSQSKHLKVSLEERRMLELVLNNCKKWECGAHSLLDDVQCLFELDNTVHGISSDLLFEVEDFIARIQSAIASGVSLGFDFSDISKLQASCSTLQWCKRALCFCNHFPSLEDVLDVVEGLSHSSVSGALLNVLVDGVEWLRRALEGISRPCNYRRCKLTDIQDILTDYRTIKMTFTEVNCQLEEAIGKHSTID
;
A
#
# COMPACT_ATOMS: atom_id res chain seq x y z
N ILE A 1 -47.98 110.42 -43.33
CA ILE A 1 -46.90 109.75 -42.57
C ILE A 1 -46.74 108.40 -43.26
N ALA A 2 -45.72 108.28 -44.10
CA ALA A 2 -45.43 107.06 -44.85
C ALA A 2 -44.33 106.32 -44.10
N ASP A 3 -44.64 105.11 -43.64
CA ASP A 3 -43.70 104.25 -42.93
C ASP A 3 -42.52 103.89 -43.85
N LEU A 4 -41.33 104.40 -43.51
CA LEU A 4 -40.08 103.93 -44.08
C LEU A 4 -39.79 102.54 -43.53
N GLN A 5 -40.19 101.50 -44.26
CA GLN A 5 -39.70 100.14 -44.05
C GLN A 5 -38.25 100.06 -44.53
N VAL A 6 -37.31 100.34 -43.63
CA VAL A 6 -35.89 100.08 -43.86
C VAL A 6 -35.66 98.59 -43.59
N GLN A 7 -35.63 97.77 -44.63
CA GLN A 7 -35.11 96.40 -44.52
C GLN A 7 -33.58 96.49 -44.43
N LEU A 8 -33.06 96.28 -43.22
CA LEU A 8 -31.64 96.12 -42.96
C LEU A 8 -31.25 94.66 -43.25
N PRO A 9 -30.33 94.39 -44.19
CA PRO A 9 -29.84 93.03 -44.50
C PRO A 9 -29.32 92.28 -43.26
N GLU A 10 -28.88 93.03 -42.24
CA GLU A 10 -28.43 92.52 -40.95
C GLU A 10 -29.55 91.85 -40.15
N ILE A 11 -30.81 92.28 -40.30
CA ILE A 11 -31.97 91.67 -39.63
C ILE A 11 -32.26 90.29 -40.22
N ASP A 12 -32.20 90.16 -41.55
CA ASP A 12 -32.40 88.87 -42.23
C ASP A 12 -31.25 87.90 -41.92
N ALA A 13 -30.01 88.40 -41.82
CA ALA A 13 -28.86 87.60 -41.40
C ALA A 13 -28.99 87.11 -39.94
N LEU A 14 -29.45 87.96 -39.01
CA LEU A 14 -29.70 87.59 -37.62
C LEU A 14 -30.88 86.62 -37.48
N GLN A 15 -31.96 86.81 -38.26
CA GLN A 15 -33.10 85.90 -38.27
C GLN A 15 -32.70 84.52 -38.82
N ASN A 16 -31.87 84.48 -39.87
CA ASN A 16 -31.31 83.24 -40.40
C ASN A 16 -30.41 82.53 -39.38
N LEU A 17 -29.55 83.27 -38.66
CA LEU A 17 -28.72 82.72 -37.58
C LEU A 17 -29.57 82.20 -36.41
N LEU A 18 -30.66 82.89 -36.05
CA LEU A 18 -31.58 82.46 -35.01
C LEU A 18 -32.32 81.17 -35.41
N ASN A 19 -32.83 81.10 -36.64
CA ASN A 19 -33.49 79.91 -37.17
C ASN A 19 -32.52 78.72 -37.23
N GLN A 20 -31.26 78.95 -37.62
CA GLN A 20 -30.20 77.94 -37.60
C GLN A 20 -29.86 77.49 -36.18
N ALA A 21 -29.78 78.43 -35.21
CA ALA A 21 -29.53 78.10 -33.81
C ALA A 21 -30.67 77.26 -33.19
N GLU A 22 -31.93 77.59 -33.48
CA GLU A 22 -33.08 76.80 -33.04
C GLU A 22 -33.12 75.42 -33.71
N SER A 23 -32.80 75.34 -35.00
CA SER A 23 -32.68 74.07 -35.72
C SER A 23 -31.57 73.20 -35.13
N CYS A 24 -30.37 73.76 -34.93
CA CYS A 24 -29.26 73.09 -34.25
C CYS A 24 -29.67 72.60 -32.86
N ARG A 25 -30.30 73.45 -32.05
CA ARG A 25 -30.73 73.11 -30.69
C ARG A 25 -31.75 71.97 -30.68
N SER A 26 -32.74 72.02 -31.56
CA SER A 26 -33.76 70.97 -31.66
C SER A 26 -33.15 69.63 -32.08
N GLN A 27 -32.27 69.62 -33.09
CA GLN A 27 -31.55 68.42 -33.53
C GLN A 27 -30.65 67.85 -32.41
N CYS A 28 -29.88 68.70 -31.72
CA CYS A 28 -29.03 68.28 -30.62
C CYS A 28 -29.85 67.66 -29.48
N ARG A 29 -30.98 68.27 -29.14
CA ARG A 29 -31.89 67.77 -28.09
C ARG A 29 -32.50 66.42 -28.47
N CYS A 30 -32.93 66.25 -29.73
CA CYS A 30 -33.43 64.96 -30.21
C CYS A 30 -32.39 63.85 -30.09
N ILE A 31 -31.11 64.15 -30.34
CA ILE A 31 -30.02 63.17 -30.16
C ILE A 31 -29.74 62.89 -28.68
N LEU A 32 -29.73 63.92 -27.82
CA LEU A 32 -29.49 63.77 -26.38
C LEU A 32 -30.59 62.98 -25.65
N GLU A 33 -31.84 63.05 -26.13
CA GLU A 33 -32.97 62.29 -25.58
C GLU A 33 -33.06 60.85 -26.11
N GLY A 34 -32.30 60.51 -27.17
CA GLY A 34 -32.27 59.20 -27.82
C GLY A 34 -30.98 58.40 -27.58
N PRO A 35 -30.87 57.19 -28.17
CA PRO A 35 -29.63 56.42 -28.13
C PRO A 35 -28.55 57.12 -28.97
N MET A 36 -27.49 57.58 -28.30
CA MET A 36 -26.37 58.26 -28.93
C MET A 36 -25.32 57.23 -29.36
N ASN A 37 -24.93 57.24 -30.64
CA ASN A 37 -23.78 56.47 -31.12
C ASN A 37 -22.68 57.43 -31.63
N LEU A 38 -21.43 56.98 -31.64
CA LEU A 38 -20.30 57.83 -32.01
C LEU A 38 -20.42 58.35 -33.45
N LYS A 39 -20.88 57.50 -34.37
CA LYS A 39 -20.99 57.82 -35.80
C LYS A 39 -22.05 58.88 -36.11
N ASN A 40 -23.24 58.78 -35.52
CA ASN A 40 -24.33 59.74 -35.77
C ASN A 40 -24.02 61.08 -35.12
N VAL A 41 -23.46 61.08 -33.90
CA VAL A 41 -23.01 62.32 -33.24
C VAL A 41 -21.90 62.97 -34.06
N GLY A 42 -20.92 62.20 -34.56
CA GLY A 42 -19.86 62.73 -35.42
C GLY A 42 -20.36 63.32 -36.75
N LEU A 43 -21.40 62.74 -37.37
CA LEU A 43 -22.03 63.31 -38.57
C LEU A 43 -22.73 64.63 -38.27
N LEU A 44 -23.49 64.71 -37.16
CA LEU A 44 -24.13 65.96 -36.74
C LEU A 44 -23.09 67.04 -36.44
N LEU A 45 -22.01 66.70 -35.74
CA LEU A 45 -20.95 67.66 -35.42
C LEU A 45 -20.26 68.22 -36.66
N LYS A 46 -20.11 67.42 -37.72
CA LYS A 46 -19.59 67.88 -39.02
C LYS A 46 -20.54 68.84 -39.74
N GLU A 47 -21.85 68.59 -39.65
CA GLU A 47 -22.88 69.47 -40.22
C GLU A 47 -22.85 70.87 -39.59
N TRP A 48 -22.56 70.94 -38.29
CA TRP A 48 -22.53 72.18 -37.51
C TRP A 48 -21.11 72.68 -37.19
N ASP A 49 -20.08 72.21 -37.90
CA ASP A 49 -18.68 72.51 -37.59
C ASP A 49 -18.32 73.99 -37.82
N SER A 50 -18.90 74.59 -38.87
CA SER A 50 -18.74 76.01 -39.21
C SER A 50 -19.69 76.95 -38.46
N PHE A 51 -20.55 76.43 -37.58
CA PHE A 51 -21.53 77.24 -36.86
C PHE A 51 -20.89 77.95 -35.67
N THR A 52 -20.92 79.28 -35.67
CA THR A 52 -20.19 80.12 -34.72
C THR A 52 -20.97 80.51 -33.47
N VAL A 53 -22.28 80.21 -33.40
CA VAL A 53 -23.13 80.53 -32.25
C VAL A 53 -22.99 79.45 -31.18
N ASP A 54 -22.74 79.85 -29.94
CA ASP A 54 -22.60 78.92 -28.81
C ASP A 54 -23.97 78.36 -28.39
N VAL A 55 -24.23 77.12 -28.77
CA VAL A 55 -25.42 76.35 -28.36
C VAL A 55 -24.99 75.35 -27.27
N PRO A 56 -25.49 75.45 -26.03
CA PRO A 56 -25.06 74.60 -24.92
C PRO A 56 -25.19 73.10 -25.20
N GLU A 57 -26.29 72.70 -25.85
CA GLU A 57 -26.55 71.31 -26.24
C GLU A 57 -25.53 70.79 -27.27
N LEU A 58 -25.10 71.64 -28.22
CA LEU A 58 -24.05 71.32 -29.19
C LEU A 58 -22.67 71.18 -28.51
N ARG A 59 -22.37 72.06 -27.55
CA ARG A 59 -21.13 71.98 -26.74
C ARG A 59 -21.07 70.69 -25.92
N LEU A 60 -22.19 70.28 -25.33
CA LEU A 60 -22.29 69.02 -24.58
C LEU A 60 -22.02 67.82 -25.49
N LEU A 61 -22.62 67.79 -26.69
CA LEU A 61 -22.37 66.73 -27.68
C LEU A 61 -20.91 66.71 -28.16
N ARG A 62 -20.27 67.87 -28.34
CA ARG A 62 -18.82 67.95 -28.64
C ARG A 62 -17.98 67.33 -27.53
N ASN A 63 -18.28 67.61 -26.26
CA ASN A 63 -17.58 67.00 -25.13
C ASN A 63 -17.76 65.48 -25.10
N TYR A 64 -19.00 65.00 -25.18
CA TYR A 64 -19.27 63.56 -25.19
C TYR A 64 -18.60 62.84 -26.36
N HIS A 65 -18.59 63.44 -27.55
CA HIS A 65 -17.88 62.91 -28.70
C HIS A 65 -16.36 62.91 -28.49
N SER A 66 -15.80 63.98 -27.93
CA SER A 66 -14.36 64.06 -27.60
C SER A 66 -13.95 63.01 -26.57
N ASP A 67 -14.76 62.79 -25.53
CA ASP A 67 -14.50 61.76 -24.51
C ASP A 67 -14.53 60.36 -25.13
N ALA A 68 -15.55 60.06 -25.92
CA ALA A 68 -15.67 58.77 -26.61
C ALA A 68 -14.55 58.54 -27.63
N ALA A 69 -14.17 59.55 -28.42
CA ALA A 69 -13.07 59.46 -29.38
C ALA A 69 -11.71 59.27 -28.68
N SER A 70 -11.48 59.97 -27.57
CA SER A 70 -10.26 59.82 -26.75
C SER A 70 -10.18 58.42 -26.16
N TRP A 71 -11.31 57.88 -25.68
CA TRP A 71 -11.40 56.51 -25.19
C TRP A 71 -11.11 55.48 -26.29
N VAL A 72 -11.67 55.64 -27.50
CA VAL A 72 -11.37 54.74 -28.64
C VAL A 72 -9.89 54.78 -29.00
N SER A 73 -9.26 55.97 -28.98
CA SER A 73 -7.81 56.10 -29.20
C SER A 73 -7.02 55.34 -28.13
N HIS A 74 -7.36 55.54 -26.85
CA HIS A 74 -6.70 54.88 -25.73
C HIS A 74 -6.82 53.35 -25.84
N PHE A 75 -8.00 52.83 -26.18
CA PHE A 75 -8.20 51.40 -26.41
C PHE A 75 -7.32 50.85 -27.53
N ASN A 76 -7.24 51.55 -28.67
CA ASN A 76 -6.40 51.12 -29.80
C ASN A 76 -4.91 51.12 -29.44
N ASP A 77 -4.44 52.11 -28.68
CA ASP A 77 -3.05 52.18 -28.20
C ASP A 77 -2.73 51.00 -27.27
N VAL A 78 -3.66 50.63 -26.39
CA VAL A 78 -3.51 49.48 -25.49
C VAL A 78 -3.53 48.17 -26.28
N LEU A 79 -4.45 48.02 -27.23
CA LEU A 79 -4.49 46.86 -28.12
C LEU A 79 -3.18 46.65 -28.87
N GLU A 80 -2.61 47.72 -29.41
CA GLU A 80 -1.36 47.64 -30.14
C GLU A 80 -0.20 47.21 -29.24
N ARG A 81 -0.15 47.69 -27.98
CA ARG A 81 0.82 47.23 -26.99
C ARG A 81 0.65 45.75 -26.63
N VAL A 82 -0.59 45.32 -26.36
CA VAL A 82 -0.91 43.93 -25.97
C VAL A 82 -0.52 42.93 -27.06
N HIS A 83 -0.68 43.30 -28.34
CA HIS A 83 -0.26 42.45 -29.46
C HIS A 83 1.26 42.42 -29.70
N ARG A 84 2.01 43.44 -29.25
CA ARG A 84 3.46 43.56 -29.48
C ARG A 84 4.32 42.97 -28.36
N GLN A 85 3.85 42.94 -27.11
CA GLN A 85 4.65 42.52 -25.96
C GLN A 85 4.30 41.11 -25.44
N GLU A 86 5.35 40.34 -25.14
CA GLU A 86 5.23 39.03 -24.45
C GLU A 86 4.90 39.20 -22.95
N ASP A 87 5.23 40.35 -22.34
CA ASP A 87 4.97 40.63 -20.93
C ASP A 87 3.56 41.22 -20.72
N GLN A 88 2.60 40.32 -20.55
CA GLN A 88 1.17 40.67 -20.39
C GLN A 88 0.72 40.92 -18.94
N HIS A 89 1.65 41.12 -18.01
CA HIS A 89 1.32 41.19 -16.58
C HIS A 89 0.40 42.37 -16.22
N ASN A 90 0.45 43.47 -16.99
CA ASN A 90 -0.38 44.67 -16.76
C ASN A 90 -1.57 44.80 -17.73
N ALA A 91 -1.64 43.97 -18.77
CA ALA A 91 -2.65 44.09 -19.82
C ALA A 91 -4.08 43.89 -19.30
N PHE A 92 -4.26 42.99 -18.32
CA PHE A 92 -5.57 42.70 -17.73
C PHE A 92 -6.12 43.90 -16.94
N ASP A 93 -5.30 44.50 -16.07
CA ASP A 93 -5.73 45.64 -15.25
C ASP A 93 -6.00 46.88 -16.09
N GLU A 94 -5.18 47.13 -17.11
CA GLU A 94 -5.40 48.21 -18.08
C GLU A 94 -6.72 48.02 -18.86
N LEU A 95 -6.96 46.83 -19.43
CA LEU A 95 -8.21 46.52 -20.15
C LEU A 95 -9.44 46.60 -19.24
N LYS A 96 -9.30 46.24 -17.97
CA LYS A 96 -10.35 46.36 -16.97
C LYS A 96 -10.68 47.84 -16.67
N SER A 97 -9.68 48.71 -16.59
CA SER A 97 -9.88 50.16 -16.46
C SER A 97 -10.60 50.73 -17.69
N ILE A 98 -10.14 50.37 -18.88
CA ILE A 98 -10.73 50.81 -20.16
C ILE A 98 -12.20 50.37 -20.26
N LEU A 99 -12.52 49.15 -19.85
CA LEU A 99 -13.92 48.69 -19.82
C LEU A 99 -14.77 49.53 -18.86
N ALA A 100 -14.27 49.83 -17.66
CA ALA A 100 -14.99 50.67 -16.69
C ALA A 100 -15.20 52.10 -17.20
N GLU A 101 -14.18 52.68 -17.83
CA GLU A 101 -14.26 53.99 -18.50
C GLU A 101 -15.29 53.95 -19.65
N GLY A 102 -15.26 52.91 -20.47
CA GLY A 102 -16.16 52.73 -21.62
C GLY A 102 -17.63 52.60 -21.20
N LEU A 103 -17.90 51.85 -20.12
CA LEU A 103 -19.25 51.72 -19.54
C LEU A 103 -19.78 53.02 -18.96
N SER A 104 -18.91 53.99 -18.64
CA SER A 104 -19.28 55.30 -18.11
C SER A 104 -19.62 56.34 -19.19
N LEU A 105 -19.29 56.04 -20.46
CA LEU A 105 -19.52 56.94 -21.59
C LEU A 105 -21.02 57.17 -21.82
N LYS A 106 -21.36 58.41 -22.21
CA LYS A 106 -22.73 58.78 -22.58
C LYS A 106 -23.10 58.40 -24.02
N ILE A 107 -22.08 58.17 -24.86
CA ILE A 107 -22.22 57.74 -26.25
C ILE A 107 -21.87 56.26 -26.33
N GLN A 108 -22.69 55.49 -27.03
CA GLN A 108 -22.40 54.11 -27.38
C GLN A 108 -21.28 54.05 -28.42
N VAL A 109 -20.27 53.24 -28.11
CA VAL A 109 -19.11 52.97 -28.97
C VAL A 109 -19.15 51.50 -29.41
N ASP A 110 -18.82 51.24 -30.66
CA ASP A 110 -18.91 49.90 -31.27
C ASP A 110 -17.76 48.99 -30.79
N GLU A 111 -16.71 49.59 -30.22
CA GLU A 111 -15.50 48.92 -29.75
C GLU A 111 -15.68 48.29 -28.34
N LEU A 112 -16.72 48.65 -27.59
CA LEU A 112 -16.92 48.16 -26.22
C LEU A 112 -17.02 46.61 -26.12
N PRO A 113 -17.74 45.90 -27.02
CA PRO A 113 -17.71 44.44 -27.06
C PRO A 113 -16.33 43.86 -27.41
N LEU A 114 -15.50 44.59 -28.17
CA LEU A 114 -14.14 44.14 -28.49
C LEU A 114 -13.25 44.18 -27.24
N VAL A 115 -13.41 45.19 -26.38
CA VAL A 115 -12.71 45.28 -25.08
C VAL A 115 -13.04 44.06 -24.22
N GLU A 116 -14.31 43.63 -24.18
CA GLU A 116 -14.71 42.45 -23.41
C GLU A 116 -14.06 41.16 -23.90
N ILE A 117 -13.94 40.99 -25.21
CA ILE A 117 -13.26 39.83 -25.81
C ILE A 117 -11.77 39.84 -25.46
N GLU A 118 -11.12 40.99 -25.59
CA GLU A 118 -9.69 41.13 -25.30
C GLU A 118 -9.38 41.00 -23.80
N LEU A 119 -10.28 41.46 -22.93
CA LEU A 119 -10.18 41.22 -21.50
C LEU A 119 -10.25 39.72 -21.17
N LYS A 120 -11.13 38.96 -21.84
CA LYS A 120 -11.18 37.50 -21.69
C LYS A 120 -9.89 36.84 -22.16
N LYS A 121 -9.32 37.28 -23.29
CA LYS A 121 -8.01 36.79 -23.78
C LYS A 121 -6.89 37.10 -22.79
N ALA A 122 -6.81 38.32 -22.27
CA ALA A 122 -5.81 38.72 -21.28
C ALA A 122 -5.91 37.89 -20.00
N ASN A 123 -7.13 37.65 -19.50
CA ASN A 123 -7.36 36.77 -18.35
C ASN A 123 -6.90 35.32 -18.62
N CYS A 124 -7.20 34.79 -19.82
CA CYS A 124 -6.78 33.46 -20.23
C CYS A 124 -5.24 33.34 -20.25
N ARG A 125 -4.53 34.33 -20.78
CA ARG A 125 -3.06 34.38 -20.78
C ARG A 125 -2.47 34.52 -19.37
N GLN A 126 -3.11 35.28 -18.49
CA GLN A 126 -2.71 35.35 -17.08
C GLN A 126 -2.82 33.99 -16.39
N LYS A 127 -3.92 33.26 -16.61
CA LYS A 127 -4.08 31.88 -16.13
C LYS A 127 -3.02 30.94 -16.71
N ALA A 128 -2.66 31.10 -18.00
CA ALA A 128 -1.60 30.32 -18.65
C ALA A 128 -0.22 30.59 -18.03
N SER A 129 0.11 31.85 -17.78
CA SER A 129 1.34 32.23 -17.07
C SER A 129 1.39 31.60 -15.68
N LYS A 130 0.27 31.59 -14.95
CA LYS A 130 0.16 30.93 -13.65
C LYS A 130 0.40 29.41 -13.74
N ALA A 131 -0.13 28.76 -14.78
CA ALA A 131 0.06 27.32 -15.03
C ALA A 131 1.51 26.97 -15.42
N HIS A 132 2.25 27.89 -16.04
CA HIS A 132 3.69 27.72 -16.30
C HIS A 132 4.57 27.90 -15.07
N ASN A 133 4.17 28.78 -14.14
CA ASN A 133 4.97 29.10 -12.97
C ASN A 133 4.70 28.21 -11.75
N SER A 134 3.57 27.49 -11.75
CA SER A 134 3.18 26.60 -10.65
C SER A 134 2.48 25.35 -11.15
N LYS A 135 2.70 24.22 -10.48
CA LYS A 135 2.01 22.97 -10.80
C LYS A 135 0.51 23.13 -10.59
N MET A 136 -0.26 22.93 -11.65
CA MET A 136 -1.73 22.98 -11.63
C MET A 136 -2.33 21.59 -11.80
N PRO A 137 -3.58 21.37 -11.33
CA PRO A 137 -4.35 20.18 -11.68
C PRO A 137 -4.55 20.04 -13.19
N LEU A 138 -4.63 18.80 -13.66
CA LEU A 138 -4.78 18.48 -15.08
C LEU A 138 -6.08 19.06 -15.68
N GLU A 139 -7.18 19.01 -14.93
CA GLU A 139 -8.48 19.55 -15.32
C GLU A 139 -8.45 21.06 -15.54
N PHE A 140 -7.65 21.77 -14.72
CA PHE A 140 -7.47 23.21 -14.86
C PHE A 140 -6.81 23.55 -16.20
N ILE A 141 -5.74 22.82 -16.57
CA ILE A 141 -5.04 23.02 -17.84
C ILE A 141 -5.94 22.66 -19.03
N GLN A 142 -6.72 21.57 -18.94
CA GLN A 142 -7.69 21.20 -19.97
C GLN A 142 -8.75 22.29 -20.17
N GLN A 143 -9.32 22.81 -19.09
CA GLN A 143 -10.32 23.87 -19.17
C GLN A 143 -9.75 25.17 -19.73
N LEU A 144 -8.51 25.50 -19.36
CA LEU A 144 -7.79 26.66 -19.86
C LEU A 144 -7.53 26.56 -21.37
N LEU A 145 -7.11 25.39 -21.87
CA LEU A 145 -6.90 25.18 -23.30
C LEU A 145 -8.21 25.25 -24.10
N LYS A 146 -9.32 24.74 -23.55
CA LYS A 146 -10.65 24.91 -24.15
C LYS A 146 -11.05 26.39 -24.23
N GLU A 147 -10.80 27.17 -23.16
CA GLU A 147 -11.02 28.62 -23.13
C GLU A 147 -10.19 29.33 -24.21
N ALA A 148 -8.91 28.96 -24.35
CA ALA A 148 -8.02 29.50 -25.38
C ALA A 148 -8.53 29.22 -26.81
N THR A 149 -9.01 28.01 -27.08
CA THR A 149 -9.59 27.65 -28.39
C THR A 149 -10.88 28.42 -28.68
N MET A 150 -11.75 28.62 -27.68
CA MET A 150 -12.96 29.43 -27.87
C MET A 150 -12.63 30.91 -28.15
N LEU A 151 -11.50 31.39 -27.64
CA LEU A 151 -11.04 32.78 -27.82
C LEU A 151 -10.12 32.95 -29.05
N GLY A 152 -9.76 31.88 -29.75
CA GLY A 152 -8.90 31.91 -30.94
C GLY A 152 -7.43 32.26 -30.66
N ILE A 153 -6.93 31.94 -29.45
CA ILE A 153 -5.54 32.25 -29.02
C ILE A 153 -4.69 30.99 -28.80
N GLU A 154 -5.20 29.81 -29.17
CA GLU A 154 -4.52 28.52 -29.00
C GLU A 154 -3.18 28.40 -29.74
N GLY A 155 -3.00 29.19 -30.81
CA GLY A 155 -1.76 29.23 -31.59
C GLY A 155 -0.61 30.00 -30.92
N GLU A 156 -0.86 30.70 -29.81
CA GLU A 156 0.21 31.40 -29.11
C GLU A 156 1.16 30.39 -28.42
N LYS A 157 2.46 30.69 -28.40
CA LYS A 157 3.53 29.82 -27.89
C LYS A 157 3.25 29.27 -26.48
N GLN A 158 2.64 30.08 -25.61
CA GLN A 158 2.33 29.70 -24.23
C GLN A 158 1.30 28.56 -24.17
N PHE A 159 0.28 28.56 -25.04
CA PHE A 159 -0.75 27.53 -25.09
C PHE A 159 -0.28 26.28 -25.83
N ILE A 160 0.55 26.42 -26.88
CA ILE A 160 1.20 25.28 -27.53
C ILE A 160 2.06 24.50 -26.52
N SER A 161 2.84 25.21 -25.70
CA SER A 161 3.64 24.60 -24.63
C SER A 161 2.76 23.87 -23.62
N LEU A 162 1.69 24.50 -23.12
CA LEU A 162 0.75 23.85 -22.19
C LEU A 162 0.04 22.64 -22.80
N SER A 163 -0.31 22.68 -24.08
CA SER A 163 -0.90 21.56 -24.80
C SER A 163 0.05 20.36 -24.87
N CYS A 164 1.34 20.61 -25.13
CA CYS A 164 2.37 19.56 -25.10
C CYS A 164 2.49 18.93 -23.70
N VAL A 165 2.58 19.77 -22.66
CA VAL A 165 2.66 19.33 -21.26
C VAL A 165 1.43 18.50 -20.87
N LEU A 166 0.23 18.95 -21.26
CA LEU A 166 -1.01 18.20 -21.02
C LEU A 166 -0.97 16.83 -21.70
N GLY A 167 -0.52 16.75 -22.95
CA GLY A 167 -0.41 15.50 -23.69
C GLY A 167 0.55 14.50 -23.03
N VAL A 168 1.68 14.97 -22.49
CA VAL A 168 2.62 14.13 -21.73
C VAL A 168 2.00 13.67 -20.41
N ALA A 169 1.36 14.58 -19.67
CA ALA A 169 0.71 14.26 -18.41
C ALA A 169 -0.42 13.24 -18.57
N MET A 170 -1.27 13.37 -19.59
CA MET A 170 -2.35 12.42 -19.86
C MET A 170 -1.84 11.01 -20.17
N ARG A 171 -0.79 10.88 -20.99
CA ARG A 171 -0.18 9.57 -21.27
C ARG A 171 0.47 8.97 -20.03
N TRP A 172 1.05 9.80 -19.17
CA TRP A 172 1.60 9.35 -17.90
C TRP A 172 0.48 8.81 -17.00
N GLU A 173 -0.65 9.52 -16.88
CA GLU A 173 -1.80 9.07 -16.07
C GLU A 173 -2.42 7.78 -16.58
N GLU A 174 -2.58 7.64 -17.90
CA GLU A 174 -3.04 6.41 -18.54
C GLU A 174 -2.13 5.22 -18.18
N ARG A 175 -0.81 5.40 -18.37
CA ARG A 175 0.18 4.37 -18.04
C ARG A 175 0.25 4.07 -16.54
N ALA A 176 0.06 5.07 -15.68
CA ALA A 176 0.00 4.88 -14.23
C ALA A 176 -1.22 4.02 -13.86
N GLY A 177 -2.37 4.27 -14.46
CA GLY A 177 -3.56 3.44 -14.29
C GLY A 177 -3.35 2.00 -14.74
N GLU A 178 -2.67 1.78 -15.86
CA GLU A 178 -2.30 0.45 -16.34
C GLU A 178 -1.38 -0.29 -15.37
N ILE A 179 -0.29 0.35 -14.93
CA ILE A 179 0.70 -0.24 -14.01
C ILE A 179 0.14 -0.50 -12.61
N LEU A 180 -0.82 0.31 -12.15
CA LEU A 180 -1.50 0.07 -10.88
C LEU A 180 -2.52 -1.07 -10.96
N SER A 181 -3.02 -1.37 -12.16
CA SER A 181 -4.03 -2.41 -12.40
C SER A 181 -3.42 -3.75 -12.80
N LEU A 182 -2.33 -3.71 -13.57
CA LEU A 182 -1.56 -4.86 -14.02
C LEU A 182 -0.37 -5.02 -13.09
N GLU A 183 -0.12 -6.22 -12.56
CA GLU A 183 1.03 -6.47 -11.70
C GLU A 183 2.35 -6.24 -12.47
N ALA A 184 2.85 -5.01 -12.46
CA ALA A 184 4.06 -4.60 -13.17
C ALA A 184 5.30 -4.72 -12.29
N SER A 185 6.49 -4.64 -12.89
CA SER A 185 7.75 -4.81 -12.16
C SER A 185 8.13 -3.56 -11.35
N ILE A 186 8.97 -3.72 -10.31
CA ILE A 186 9.53 -2.57 -9.56
C ILE A 186 10.17 -1.53 -10.49
N SER A 187 10.92 -1.96 -11.50
CA SER A 187 11.57 -1.04 -12.44
C SER A 187 10.57 -0.18 -13.21
N ASP A 188 9.39 -0.72 -13.54
CA ASP A 188 8.36 0.06 -14.22
C ASP A 188 7.82 1.18 -13.31
N PHE A 189 7.62 0.91 -12.03
CA PHE A 189 7.22 1.91 -11.04
C PHE A 189 8.31 2.98 -10.83
N GLU A 190 9.58 2.57 -10.72
CA GLU A 190 10.71 3.51 -10.58
C GLU A 190 10.87 4.42 -11.80
N ASP A 191 10.76 3.85 -13.01
CA ASP A 191 10.83 4.63 -14.25
C ASP A 191 9.64 5.59 -14.39
N MET A 192 8.45 5.20 -13.91
CA MET A 192 7.27 6.08 -13.87
C MET A 192 7.46 7.26 -12.93
N ILE A 193 7.99 7.04 -11.73
CA ILE A 193 8.29 8.11 -10.76
C ILE A 193 9.34 9.05 -11.36
N ARG A 194 10.42 8.53 -11.95
CA ARG A 194 11.43 9.35 -12.63
C ARG A 194 10.85 10.16 -13.79
N ALA A 195 9.95 9.58 -14.57
CA ALA A 195 9.26 10.29 -15.66
C ALA A 195 8.40 11.45 -15.13
N SER A 196 7.81 11.31 -13.94
CA SER A 196 6.96 12.33 -13.32
C SER A 196 7.71 13.60 -12.93
N GLU A 197 9.01 13.51 -12.61
CA GLU A 197 9.84 14.65 -12.19
C GLU A 197 9.90 15.76 -13.25
N ASN A 198 9.83 15.36 -14.53
CA ASN A 198 9.89 16.27 -15.68
C ASN A 198 8.51 16.80 -16.11
N ILE A 199 7.43 16.39 -15.43
CA ILE A 199 6.07 16.80 -15.76
C ILE A 199 5.64 17.92 -14.82
N PHE A 200 5.40 19.10 -15.38
CA PHE A 200 5.03 20.30 -14.61
C PHE A 200 3.50 20.41 -14.40
N VAL A 201 2.88 19.33 -13.91
CA VAL A 201 1.43 19.22 -13.62
C VAL A 201 1.25 18.44 -12.32
N ILE A 202 0.16 18.68 -11.59
CA ILE A 202 -0.23 17.81 -10.47
C ILE A 202 -0.82 16.54 -11.06
N LEU A 203 -0.10 15.43 -10.87
CA LEU A 203 -0.50 14.11 -11.29
C LEU A 203 -1.27 13.44 -10.15
N ALA A 204 -2.51 13.03 -10.40
CA ALA A 204 -3.39 12.46 -9.40
C ALA A 204 -2.91 11.07 -8.96
N SER A 205 -2.43 10.25 -9.89
CA SER A 205 -2.02 8.87 -9.61
C SER A 205 -0.60 8.76 -9.04
N LEU A 206 0.17 9.85 -8.95
CA LEU A 206 1.57 9.81 -8.50
C LEU A 206 1.72 9.28 -7.07
N ASN A 207 0.89 9.75 -6.15
CA ASN A 207 0.93 9.30 -4.77
C ASN A 207 0.64 7.80 -4.67
N ASP A 208 -0.31 7.29 -5.45
CA ASP A 208 -0.68 5.88 -5.47
C ASP A 208 0.43 4.99 -6.03
N VAL A 209 1.18 5.48 -7.04
CA VAL A 209 2.37 4.81 -7.61
C VAL A 209 3.50 4.77 -6.58
N GLU A 210 3.78 5.89 -5.90
CA GLU A 210 4.81 5.97 -4.86
C GLU A 210 4.47 5.07 -3.65
N GLU A 211 3.21 5.07 -3.21
CA GLU A 211 2.73 4.23 -2.12
C GLU A 211 2.84 2.75 -2.46
N ALA A 212 2.42 2.34 -3.66
CA ALA A 212 2.53 0.95 -4.12
C ALA A 212 3.99 0.47 -4.15
N LEU A 213 4.92 1.32 -4.61
CA LEU A 213 6.35 0.99 -4.60
C LEU A 213 6.90 0.91 -3.16
N SER A 214 6.51 1.84 -2.30
CA SER A 214 6.91 1.84 -0.89
C SER A 214 6.41 0.59 -0.14
N GLU A 215 5.16 0.18 -0.39
CA GLU A 215 4.59 -1.03 0.18
C GLU A 215 5.34 -2.28 -0.30
N ALA A 216 5.60 -2.38 -1.61
CA ALA A 216 6.35 -3.50 -2.20
C ALA A 216 7.79 -3.59 -1.67
N THR A 217 8.50 -2.47 -1.57
CA THR A 217 9.88 -2.43 -1.05
C THR A 217 9.94 -2.72 0.45
N SER A 218 8.98 -2.23 1.24
CA SER A 218 8.84 -2.56 2.65
C SER A 218 8.56 -4.06 2.84
N TRP A 219 7.65 -4.62 2.03
CA TRP A 219 7.36 -6.05 2.04
C TRP A 219 8.59 -6.89 1.67
N LEU A 220 9.34 -6.51 0.63
CA LEU A 220 10.60 -7.18 0.24
C LEU A 220 11.64 -7.16 1.37
N ARG A 221 11.77 -6.03 2.07
CA ARG A 221 12.67 -5.93 3.22
C ARG A 221 12.25 -6.89 4.33
N ASN A 222 10.95 -7.03 4.58
CA ASN A 222 10.40 -7.90 5.62
C ASN A 222 10.41 -9.38 5.21
N SER A 223 10.35 -9.70 3.91
CA SER A 223 10.41 -11.07 3.38
C SER A 223 11.84 -11.61 3.28
N LYS A 224 12.83 -10.72 3.10
CA LYS A 224 14.25 -11.08 2.92
C LYS A 224 14.78 -12.08 3.95
N PRO A 225 14.49 -12.00 5.27
CA PRO A 225 14.91 -13.01 6.22
C PRO A 225 14.48 -14.40 5.76
N TYR A 226 13.20 -14.61 5.48
CA TYR A 226 12.59 -15.90 5.13
C TYR A 226 13.08 -16.50 3.81
N LEU A 227 13.61 -15.69 2.90
CA LEU A 227 14.09 -16.13 1.59
C LEU A 227 15.58 -16.49 1.56
N VAL A 228 16.39 -15.90 2.45
CA VAL A 228 17.81 -16.23 2.53
C VAL A 228 17.95 -17.61 3.18
N SER A 229 18.42 -18.59 2.41
CA SER A 229 18.73 -19.92 2.94
C SER A 229 19.75 -19.80 4.07
N SER A 230 19.42 -20.37 5.22
CA SER A 230 20.20 -20.36 6.46
C SER A 230 21.66 -20.81 6.29
N ASN A 231 22.52 -19.87 5.92
CA ASN A 231 23.96 -19.92 6.24
C ASN A 231 24.40 -18.69 7.05
N CYS A 232 23.51 -17.72 7.27
CA CYS A 232 23.81 -16.53 8.06
C CYS A 232 23.20 -16.67 9.46
N VAL A 233 24.09 -16.61 10.45
CA VAL A 233 23.88 -16.75 11.89
C VAL A 233 23.07 -15.56 12.44
N SER A 234 21.84 -15.37 11.98
CA SER A 234 20.89 -14.50 12.68
C SER A 234 20.16 -15.35 13.71
N ASN A 235 20.53 -15.20 14.99
CA ASN A 235 19.94 -15.89 16.15
C ASN A 235 18.45 -15.58 16.40
N SER A 236 17.75 -14.95 15.46
CA SER A 236 16.31 -14.70 15.53
C SER A 236 15.57 -15.90 14.95
N VAL A 237 15.02 -16.74 15.83
CA VAL A 237 14.11 -17.82 15.45
C VAL A 237 12.90 -17.19 14.76
N ARG A 238 12.55 -17.70 13.56
CA ARG A 238 11.46 -17.13 12.74
C ARG A 238 10.15 -17.83 13.05
N LYS A 239 9.09 -17.06 13.20
CA LYS A 239 7.74 -17.59 13.42
C LYS A 239 7.04 -17.91 12.10
N VAL A 240 6.28 -19.00 12.10
CA VAL A 240 5.49 -19.42 10.93
C VAL A 240 4.28 -18.50 10.73
N GLU A 241 3.72 -17.95 11.81
CA GLU A 241 2.61 -17.00 11.79
C GLU A 241 2.97 -15.71 11.05
N ASP A 242 4.17 -15.19 11.31
CA ASP A 242 4.68 -13.98 10.65
C ASP A 242 4.86 -14.23 9.14
N LEU A 243 5.31 -15.43 8.75
CA LEU A 243 5.39 -15.84 7.34
C LEU A 243 4.00 -15.94 6.69
N GLN A 244 3.01 -16.49 7.39
CA GLN A 244 1.63 -16.55 6.91
C GLN A 244 1.03 -15.15 6.69
N LEU A 245 1.34 -14.21 7.58
CA LEU A 245 0.94 -12.82 7.42
C LEU A 245 1.58 -12.20 6.17
N LEU A 246 2.89 -12.40 5.96
CA LEU A 246 3.60 -11.88 4.78
C LEU A 246 3.04 -12.44 3.46
N VAL A 247 2.73 -13.74 3.41
CA VAL A 247 2.09 -14.38 2.24
C VAL A 247 0.65 -13.88 2.03
N SER A 248 -0.04 -13.49 3.09
CA SER A 248 -1.38 -12.89 2.97
C SER A 248 -1.29 -11.46 2.43
N GLN A 249 -0.35 -10.66 2.95
CA GLN A 249 -0.08 -9.29 2.49
C GLN A 249 0.34 -9.26 1.01
N SER A 250 1.13 -10.24 0.55
CA SER A 250 1.61 -10.27 -0.83
C SER A 250 0.51 -10.35 -1.89
N LYS A 251 -0.71 -10.77 -1.53
CA LYS A 251 -1.85 -10.85 -2.45
C LYS A 251 -2.45 -9.48 -2.79
N HIS A 252 -2.16 -8.47 -1.98
CA HIS A 252 -2.69 -7.11 -2.15
C HIS A 252 -1.69 -6.16 -2.82
N LEU A 253 -0.43 -6.59 -2.93
CA LEU A 253 0.60 -5.81 -3.59
C LEU A 253 0.28 -5.62 -5.07
N LYS A 254 0.41 -4.39 -5.56
CA LYS A 254 0.22 -4.05 -6.97
C LYS A 254 1.44 -4.33 -7.85
N VAL A 255 2.60 -4.60 -7.22
CA VAL A 255 3.90 -4.79 -7.90
C VAL A 255 4.23 -6.28 -8.02
N SER A 256 4.46 -6.80 -9.21
CA SER A 256 4.87 -8.20 -9.43
C SER A 256 6.24 -8.49 -8.84
N LEU A 257 6.30 -9.53 -8.01
CA LEU A 257 7.50 -9.96 -7.28
C LEU A 257 7.58 -11.49 -7.28
N GLU A 258 8.68 -12.06 -7.79
CA GLU A 258 8.90 -13.51 -7.78
C GLU A 258 9.06 -14.05 -6.34
N GLU A 259 9.52 -13.19 -5.43
CA GLU A 259 9.64 -13.45 -4.00
C GLU A 259 8.32 -13.91 -3.38
N ARG A 260 7.16 -13.53 -3.94
CA ARG A 260 5.85 -14.00 -3.46
C ARG A 260 5.72 -15.51 -3.61
N ARG A 261 6.01 -16.00 -4.82
CA ARG A 261 5.98 -17.43 -5.15
C ARG A 261 7.00 -18.20 -4.33
N MET A 262 8.19 -17.63 -4.11
CA MET A 262 9.21 -18.23 -3.26
C MET A 262 8.76 -18.34 -1.79
N LEU A 263 8.14 -17.29 -1.22
CA LEU A 263 7.61 -17.35 0.15
C LEU A 263 6.46 -18.35 0.29
N GLU A 264 5.56 -18.43 -0.70
CA GLU A 264 4.49 -19.45 -0.72
C GLU A 264 5.07 -20.87 -0.70
N LEU A 265 6.16 -21.11 -1.45
CA LEU A 265 6.86 -22.39 -1.43
C LEU A 265 7.45 -22.70 -0.05
N VAL A 266 8.11 -21.72 0.58
CA VAL A 266 8.66 -21.87 1.95
C VAL A 266 7.54 -22.18 2.94
N LEU A 267 6.42 -21.45 2.89
CA LEU A 267 5.27 -21.69 3.75
C LEU A 267 4.67 -23.09 3.53
N ASN A 268 4.58 -23.54 2.28
CA ASN A 268 4.10 -24.88 1.97
C ASN A 268 5.05 -25.97 2.52
N ASN A 269 6.36 -25.75 2.47
CA ASN A 269 7.33 -26.67 3.07
C ASN A 269 7.18 -26.74 4.59
N CYS A 270 6.98 -25.59 5.27
CA CYS A 270 6.70 -25.57 6.71
C CYS A 270 5.43 -26.37 7.05
N LYS A 271 4.32 -26.12 6.33
CA LYS A 271 3.05 -26.84 6.54
C LYS A 271 3.18 -28.34 6.31
N LYS A 272 3.90 -28.76 5.26
CA LYS A 272 4.16 -30.18 4.98
C LYS A 272 4.95 -30.84 6.11
N TRP A 273 5.96 -30.13 6.62
CA TRP A 273 6.75 -30.62 7.75
C TRP A 273 5.88 -30.74 9.01
N GLU A 274 5.08 -29.71 9.34
CA GLU A 274 4.16 -29.75 10.49
C GLU A 274 3.18 -30.92 10.40
N CYS A 275 2.53 -31.13 9.24
CA CYS A 275 1.64 -32.27 9.06
C CYS A 275 2.37 -33.60 9.23
N GLY A 276 3.59 -33.73 8.70
CA GLY A 276 4.41 -34.93 8.87
C GLY A 276 4.82 -35.17 10.32
N ALA A 277 5.16 -34.11 11.06
CA ALA A 277 5.50 -34.16 12.48
C ALA A 277 4.29 -34.59 13.33
N HIS A 278 3.11 -34.03 13.08
CA HIS A 278 1.88 -34.43 13.78
C HIS A 278 1.51 -35.88 13.50
N SER A 279 1.53 -36.31 12.23
CA SER A 279 1.28 -37.72 11.88
C SER A 279 2.26 -38.67 12.57
N LEU A 280 3.54 -38.29 12.67
CA LEU A 280 4.54 -39.09 13.36
C LEU A 280 4.31 -39.14 14.87
N LEU A 281 3.87 -38.04 15.48
CA LEU A 281 3.49 -38.01 16.89
C LEU A 281 2.26 -38.87 17.16
N ASP A 282 1.27 -38.85 16.27
CA ASP A 282 0.06 -39.69 16.36
C ASP A 282 0.42 -41.18 16.21
N ASP A 283 1.28 -41.54 15.25
CA ASP A 283 1.78 -42.92 15.09
C ASP A 283 2.46 -43.42 16.39
N VAL A 284 3.29 -42.57 17.01
CA VAL A 284 3.98 -42.89 18.28
C VAL A 284 2.99 -43.00 19.44
N GLN A 285 1.97 -42.15 19.48
CA GLN A 285 0.90 -42.27 20.48
C GLN A 285 0.15 -43.60 20.30
N CYS A 286 -0.18 -44.00 19.07
CA CYS A 286 -0.79 -45.30 18.78
C CYS A 286 0.07 -46.47 19.26
N LEU A 287 1.40 -46.38 19.12
CA LEU A 287 2.32 -47.37 19.66
C LEU A 287 2.22 -47.47 21.20
N PHE A 288 2.12 -46.34 21.89
CA PHE A 288 1.99 -46.32 23.34
C PHE A 288 0.64 -46.82 23.85
N GLU A 289 -0.44 -46.61 23.09
CA GLU A 289 -1.78 -47.12 23.38
C GLU A 289 -1.98 -48.59 22.99
N LEU A 290 -0.99 -49.22 22.34
CA LEU A 290 -1.08 -50.60 21.91
C LEU A 290 -1.23 -51.52 23.14
N ASP A 291 -2.39 -52.17 23.24
CA ASP A 291 -2.66 -53.12 24.32
C ASP A 291 -1.96 -54.46 24.03
N ASN A 292 -0.75 -54.61 24.57
CA ASN A 292 0.06 -55.82 24.43
C ASN A 292 -0.45 -57.00 25.28
N THR A 293 -1.70 -56.96 25.76
CA THR A 293 -2.35 -58.01 26.56
C THR A 293 -2.43 -59.37 25.85
N VAL A 294 -2.40 -59.41 24.52
CA VAL A 294 -2.76 -60.63 23.78
C VAL A 294 -1.55 -61.47 23.34
N HIS A 295 -0.37 -60.90 23.07
CA HIS A 295 0.77 -61.63 22.49
C HIS A 295 2.12 -61.49 23.22
N GLY A 296 2.17 -60.75 24.34
CA GLY A 296 3.44 -60.47 25.03
C GLY A 296 4.34 -59.54 24.23
N ILE A 297 5.40 -59.05 24.86
CA ILE A 297 6.37 -58.18 24.19
C ILE A 297 7.24 -59.01 23.24
N SER A 298 7.16 -58.72 21.94
CA SER A 298 7.95 -59.41 20.90
C SER A 298 9.25 -58.65 20.56
N SER A 299 10.20 -59.35 19.94
CA SER A 299 11.40 -58.74 19.35
C SER A 299 11.08 -57.71 18.27
N ASP A 300 9.93 -57.85 17.61
CA ASP A 300 9.49 -56.96 16.53
C ASP A 300 9.19 -55.55 17.06
N LEU A 301 8.68 -55.45 18.30
CA LEU A 301 8.44 -54.17 18.96
C LEU A 301 9.73 -53.36 19.17
N LEU A 302 10.86 -54.02 19.42
CA LEU A 302 12.15 -53.35 19.55
C LEU A 302 12.57 -52.70 18.22
N PHE A 303 12.38 -53.41 17.10
CA PHE A 303 12.67 -52.88 15.77
C PHE A 303 11.75 -51.71 15.40
N GLU A 304 10.46 -51.79 15.74
CA GLU A 304 9.52 -50.68 15.51
C GLU A 304 9.90 -49.43 16.32
N VAL A 305 10.28 -49.59 17.59
CA VAL A 305 10.77 -48.47 18.42
C VAL A 305 12.04 -47.84 17.82
N GLU A 306 12.96 -48.65 17.30
CA GLU A 306 14.17 -48.15 16.64
C GLU A 306 13.87 -47.37 15.34
N ASP A 307 12.94 -47.86 14.52
CA ASP A 307 12.47 -47.15 13.32
C ASP A 307 11.86 -45.80 13.66
N PHE A 308 10.98 -45.75 14.67
CA PHE A 308 10.37 -44.50 15.12
C PHE A 308 11.41 -43.50 15.65
N ILE A 309 12.41 -43.95 16.41
CA ILE A 309 13.51 -43.08 16.85
C ILE A 309 14.24 -42.48 15.65
N ALA A 310 14.58 -43.29 14.64
CA ALA A 310 15.28 -42.82 13.45
C ALA A 310 14.44 -41.81 12.64
N ARG A 311 13.15 -42.09 12.46
CA ARG A 311 12.19 -41.20 11.78
C ARG A 311 12.03 -39.87 12.52
N ILE A 312 11.89 -39.90 13.85
CA ILE A 312 11.76 -38.69 14.67
C ILE A 312 13.04 -37.85 14.61
N GLN A 313 14.22 -38.48 14.73
CA GLN A 313 15.50 -37.77 14.63
C GLN A 313 15.68 -37.12 13.26
N SER A 314 15.29 -37.82 12.18
CA SER A 314 15.28 -37.24 10.83
C SER A 314 14.32 -36.06 10.72
N ALA A 315 13.12 -36.16 11.30
CA ALA A 315 12.12 -35.09 11.29
C ALA A 315 12.58 -33.86 12.09
N ILE A 316 13.23 -34.06 13.24
CA ILE A 316 13.84 -32.97 14.02
C ILE A 316 14.95 -32.29 13.20
N ALA A 317 15.85 -33.06 12.59
CA ALA A 317 16.93 -32.51 11.77
C ALA A 317 16.38 -31.70 10.58
N SER A 318 15.35 -32.21 9.89
CA SER A 318 14.70 -31.46 8.82
C SER A 318 14.00 -30.20 9.33
N GLY A 319 13.31 -30.25 10.48
CA GLY A 319 12.66 -29.09 11.09
C GLY A 319 13.63 -27.99 11.47
N VAL A 320 14.76 -28.35 12.10
CA VAL A 320 15.85 -27.41 12.44
C VAL A 320 16.45 -26.79 11.17
N SER A 321 16.61 -27.57 10.09
CA SER A 321 17.16 -27.06 8.83
C SER A 321 16.28 -26.00 8.15
N LEU A 322 14.96 -26.01 8.43
CA LEU A 322 14.05 -24.98 7.94
C LEU A 322 14.25 -23.64 8.68
N GLY A 323 14.80 -23.65 9.90
CA GLY A 323 15.15 -22.42 10.63
C GLY A 323 13.96 -21.68 11.24
N PHE A 324 12.84 -22.36 11.48
CA PHE A 324 11.63 -21.80 12.10
C PHE A 324 11.43 -22.30 13.53
N ASP A 325 10.66 -21.54 14.31
CA ASP A 325 10.23 -21.91 15.66
C ASP A 325 9.04 -22.87 15.59
N PHE A 326 9.31 -24.16 15.49
CA PHE A 326 8.25 -25.17 15.53
C PHE A 326 8.07 -25.71 16.95
N SER A 327 6.91 -25.45 17.56
CA SER A 327 6.57 -26.01 18.86
C SER A 327 6.63 -27.55 18.88
N ASP A 328 6.35 -28.18 17.74
CA ASP A 328 6.34 -29.63 17.58
C ASP A 328 7.73 -30.28 17.64
N ILE A 329 8.82 -29.52 17.44
CA ILE A 329 10.19 -30.05 17.64
C ILE A 329 10.37 -30.48 19.10
N SER A 330 9.89 -29.67 20.05
CA SER A 330 10.00 -30.01 21.47
C SER A 330 9.19 -31.25 21.84
N LYS A 331 8.00 -31.41 21.24
CA LYS A 331 7.15 -32.61 21.41
C LYS A 331 7.81 -33.85 20.82
N LEU A 332 8.34 -33.75 19.60
CA LEU A 332 9.09 -34.82 18.95
C LEU A 332 10.32 -35.24 19.79
N GLN A 333 11.05 -34.28 20.35
CA GLN A 333 12.21 -34.54 21.20
C GLN A 333 11.82 -35.23 22.52
N ALA A 334 10.69 -34.83 23.13
CA ALA A 334 10.13 -35.53 24.29
C ALA A 334 9.75 -36.96 23.95
N SER A 335 8.99 -37.19 22.87
CA SER A 335 8.60 -38.53 22.40
C SER A 335 9.81 -39.40 22.06
N CYS A 336 10.84 -38.83 21.42
CA CYS A 336 12.10 -39.53 21.15
C CYS A 336 12.81 -39.97 22.44
N SER A 337 12.78 -39.14 23.48
CA SER A 337 13.41 -39.45 24.77
C SER A 337 12.66 -40.60 25.47
N THR A 338 11.32 -40.57 25.43
CA THR A 338 10.48 -41.67 25.91
C THR A 338 10.72 -42.96 25.14
N LEU A 339 10.81 -42.91 23.80
CA LEU A 339 11.11 -44.10 22.98
C LEU A 339 12.52 -44.66 23.23
N GLN A 340 13.52 -43.79 23.45
CA GLN A 340 14.87 -44.23 23.84
C GLN A 340 14.86 -44.94 25.19
N TRP A 341 14.05 -44.48 26.13
CA TRP A 341 13.82 -45.19 27.38
C TRP A 341 13.16 -46.56 27.14
N CYS A 342 12.09 -46.60 26.32
CA CYS A 342 11.41 -47.86 25.97
C CYS A 342 12.39 -48.85 25.33
N LYS A 343 13.25 -48.38 24.42
CA LYS A 343 14.32 -49.20 23.82
C LYS A 343 15.21 -49.82 24.90
N ARG A 344 15.70 -49.04 25.86
CA ARG A 344 16.54 -49.55 26.97
C ARG A 344 15.80 -50.58 27.82
N ALA A 345 14.54 -50.30 28.18
CA ALA A 345 13.70 -51.22 28.95
C ALA A 345 13.46 -52.54 28.20
N LEU A 346 13.18 -52.48 26.90
CA LEU A 346 12.98 -53.65 26.03
C LEU A 346 14.27 -54.47 25.86
N CYS A 347 15.45 -53.85 25.87
CA CYS A 347 16.72 -54.58 25.80
C CYS A 347 16.91 -55.54 26.98
N PHE A 348 16.33 -55.26 28.15
CA PHE A 348 16.39 -56.15 29.32
C PHE A 348 15.65 -57.48 29.14
N CYS A 349 14.70 -57.57 28.21
CA CYS A 349 14.08 -58.85 27.86
C CYS A 349 15.05 -59.79 27.13
N ASN A 350 16.06 -59.23 26.45
CA ASN A 350 16.98 -59.99 25.60
C ASN A 350 18.36 -60.20 26.24
N HIS A 351 18.68 -59.48 27.32
CA HIS A 351 19.99 -59.49 27.98
C HIS A 351 19.85 -59.44 29.50
N PHE A 352 20.74 -60.13 30.22
CA PHE A 352 20.83 -60.05 31.68
C PHE A 352 21.44 -58.69 32.09
N PRO A 353 20.68 -57.79 32.75
CA PRO A 353 21.18 -56.47 33.10
C PRO A 353 21.82 -56.43 34.49
N SER A 354 22.72 -55.48 34.72
CA SER A 354 23.22 -55.21 36.07
C SER A 354 22.21 -54.37 36.87
N LEU A 355 22.31 -54.40 38.21
CA LEU A 355 21.46 -53.58 39.07
C LEU A 355 21.67 -52.07 38.81
N GLU A 356 22.89 -51.66 38.46
CA GLU A 356 23.23 -50.26 38.15
C GLU A 356 22.55 -49.81 36.84
N ASP A 357 22.53 -50.67 35.81
CA ASP A 357 21.86 -50.38 34.53
C ASP A 357 20.34 -50.21 34.70
N VAL A 358 19.72 -51.03 35.56
CA VAL A 358 18.28 -50.95 35.83
C VAL A 358 17.94 -49.71 36.64
N LEU A 359 18.79 -49.32 37.61
CA LEU A 359 18.60 -48.09 38.39
C LEU A 359 18.72 -46.83 37.50
N ASP A 360 19.67 -46.78 36.56
CA ASP A 360 19.80 -45.68 35.58
C ASP A 360 18.53 -45.53 34.72
N VAL A 361 17.97 -46.66 34.25
CA VAL A 361 16.71 -46.66 33.48
C VAL A 361 15.54 -46.20 34.36
N VAL A 362 15.42 -46.65 35.60
CA VAL A 362 14.33 -46.24 36.51
C VAL A 362 14.38 -44.73 36.81
N GLU A 363 15.56 -44.16 37.04
CA GLU A 363 15.71 -42.72 37.28
C GLU A 363 15.38 -41.88 36.03
N GLY A 364 15.71 -42.39 34.83
CA GLY A 364 15.55 -41.70 33.55
C GLY A 364 14.10 -41.44 33.10
N LEU A 365 13.10 -42.15 33.64
CA LEU A 365 11.68 -41.96 33.26
C LEU A 365 11.01 -40.77 33.98
N SER A 366 11.64 -40.22 35.02
CA SER A 366 11.08 -39.22 35.95
C SER A 366 10.58 -37.90 35.33
N HIS A 367 10.75 -37.74 34.01
CA HIS A 367 10.43 -36.54 33.24
C HIS A 367 9.46 -36.78 32.06
N SER A 368 8.94 -37.99 31.86
CA SER A 368 7.99 -38.30 30.77
C SER A 368 6.54 -37.94 31.16
N SER A 369 5.87 -37.08 30.38
CA SER A 369 4.44 -36.78 30.52
C SER A 369 3.52 -37.73 29.74
N VAL A 370 4.09 -38.74 29.09
CA VAL A 370 3.36 -39.66 28.20
C VAL A 370 2.89 -40.87 29.01
N SER A 371 1.58 -41.11 28.98
CA SER A 371 0.91 -42.27 29.57
C SER A 371 0.40 -43.16 28.45
N GLY A 372 0.55 -44.47 28.58
CA GLY A 372 0.07 -45.43 27.59
C GLY A 372 0.14 -46.87 28.11
N ALA A 373 -0.69 -47.75 27.58
CA ALA A 373 -0.77 -49.15 27.99
C ALA A 373 0.59 -49.86 27.88
N LEU A 374 1.34 -49.64 26.79
CA LEU A 374 2.68 -50.18 26.61
C LEU A 374 3.65 -49.62 27.67
N LEU A 375 3.59 -48.32 27.94
CA LEU A 375 4.50 -47.67 28.87
C LEU A 375 4.29 -48.19 30.30
N ASN A 376 3.03 -48.36 30.71
CA ASN A 376 2.70 -48.96 32.01
C ASN A 376 3.25 -50.39 32.14
N VAL A 377 3.11 -51.21 31.09
CA VAL A 377 3.67 -52.57 31.07
C VAL A 377 5.19 -52.57 31.20
N LEU A 378 5.88 -51.65 30.51
CA LEU A 378 7.33 -51.52 30.59
C LEU A 378 7.79 -51.04 31.96
N VAL A 379 7.09 -50.07 32.55
CA VAL A 379 7.40 -49.56 33.89
C VAL A 379 7.24 -50.65 34.93
N ASP A 380 6.11 -51.36 34.92
CA ASP A 380 5.84 -52.46 35.84
C ASP A 380 6.90 -53.57 35.72
N GLY A 381 7.31 -53.89 34.49
CA GLY A 381 8.35 -54.89 34.24
C GLY A 381 9.75 -54.46 34.69
N VAL A 382 10.15 -53.22 34.43
CA VAL A 382 11.44 -52.68 34.90
C VAL A 382 11.47 -52.55 36.43
N GLU A 383 10.36 -52.16 37.05
CA GLU A 383 10.22 -52.07 38.51
C GLU A 383 10.34 -53.43 39.18
N TRP A 384 9.73 -54.46 38.61
CA TRP A 384 9.93 -55.82 39.07
C TRP A 384 11.36 -56.30 38.90
N LEU A 385 11.98 -56.00 37.75
CA LEU A 385 13.36 -56.37 37.47
C LEU A 385 14.31 -55.72 38.50
N ARG A 386 14.06 -54.48 38.90
CA ARG A 386 14.76 -53.83 40.01
C ARG A 386 14.61 -54.62 41.31
N ARG A 387 13.38 -54.94 41.73
CA ARG A 387 13.10 -55.70 42.96
C ARG A 387 13.74 -57.09 42.94
N ALA A 388 13.70 -57.76 41.78
CA ALA A 388 14.31 -59.06 41.54
C ALA A 388 15.84 -59.00 41.72
N LEU A 389 16.51 -58.06 41.06
CA LEU A 389 17.96 -57.89 41.16
C LEU A 389 18.40 -57.43 42.55
N GLU A 390 17.66 -56.54 43.22
CA GLU A 390 17.92 -56.18 44.63
C GLU A 390 17.81 -57.39 45.57
N GLY A 391 16.87 -58.30 45.30
CA GLY A 391 16.70 -59.55 46.03
C GLY A 391 17.87 -60.53 45.84
N ILE A 392 18.45 -60.57 44.63
CA ILE A 392 19.59 -61.44 44.27
C ILE A 392 20.94 -60.85 44.73
N SER A 393 21.10 -59.53 44.68
CA SER A 393 22.41 -58.84 44.80
C SER A 393 22.83 -58.48 46.22
N ARG A 394 21.95 -58.58 47.23
CA ARG A 394 22.21 -57.97 48.54
C ARG A 394 23.32 -58.71 49.32
N PRO A 395 24.43 -58.05 49.71
CA PRO A 395 25.44 -58.67 50.57
C PRO A 395 24.86 -58.93 51.95
N CYS A 396 25.20 -60.08 52.56
CA CYS A 396 24.64 -60.68 53.78
C CYS A 396 24.65 -59.85 55.08
N ASN A 397 24.93 -58.54 55.06
CA ASN A 397 25.23 -57.77 56.28
C ASN A 397 24.24 -56.64 56.64
N TYR A 398 23.23 -56.29 55.84
CA TYR A 398 22.18 -55.34 56.28
C TYR A 398 20.78 -55.73 55.76
N ARG A 399 19.89 -56.07 56.69
CA ARG A 399 18.52 -56.63 56.53
C ARG A 399 18.46 -57.90 55.67
N ARG A 400 18.32 -59.06 56.32
CA ARG A 400 17.88 -60.31 55.68
C ARG A 400 16.57 -60.03 54.93
N CYS A 401 16.58 -60.14 53.60
CA CYS A 401 15.34 -60.33 52.85
C CYS A 401 14.71 -61.62 53.39
N LYS A 402 13.43 -61.58 53.78
CA LYS A 402 12.75 -62.79 54.22
C LYS A 402 12.44 -63.64 52.99
N LEU A 403 12.41 -64.96 53.14
CA LEU A 403 11.99 -65.89 52.07
C LEU A 403 10.62 -65.48 51.48
N THR A 404 9.74 -64.95 52.32
CA THR A 404 8.44 -64.37 51.93
C THR A 404 8.59 -63.25 50.90
N ASP A 405 9.58 -62.37 51.06
CA ASP A 405 9.75 -61.19 50.19
C ASP A 405 10.20 -61.60 48.77
N ILE A 406 11.02 -62.65 48.65
CA ILE A 406 11.48 -63.21 47.36
C ILE A 406 10.36 -64.03 46.70
N GLN A 407 9.56 -64.73 47.49
CA GLN A 407 8.42 -65.50 47.02
C GLN A 407 7.27 -64.60 46.53
N ASP A 408 7.07 -63.46 47.19
CA ASP A 408 6.15 -62.40 46.76
C ASP A 408 6.59 -61.78 45.41
N ILE A 409 7.90 -61.55 45.21
CA ILE A 409 8.46 -61.08 43.93
C ILE A 409 8.22 -62.11 42.80
N LEU A 410 8.32 -63.42 43.07
CA LEU A 410 7.98 -64.44 42.07
C LEU A 410 6.48 -64.55 41.79
N THR A 411 5.61 -64.30 42.77
CA THR A 411 4.16 -64.21 42.51
C THR A 411 3.81 -62.98 41.68
N ASP A 412 4.48 -61.85 41.92
CA ASP A 412 4.37 -60.62 41.14
C ASP A 412 4.84 -60.83 39.69
N TYR A 413 5.84 -61.69 39.45
CA TYR A 413 6.30 -62.02 38.09
C TYR A 413 5.19 -62.63 37.21
N ARG A 414 4.30 -63.43 37.81
CA ARG A 414 3.19 -64.07 37.08
C ARG A 414 2.14 -63.08 36.60
N THR A 415 2.11 -61.87 37.16
CA THR A 415 1.22 -60.79 36.73
C THR A 415 1.90 -59.84 35.72
N ILE A 416 3.20 -60.00 35.48
CA ILE A 416 3.98 -59.16 34.58
C ILE A 416 3.97 -59.73 33.17
N LYS A 417 3.79 -58.83 32.20
CA LYS A 417 3.65 -59.18 30.77
C LYS A 417 4.97 -59.14 29.99
N MET A 418 6.09 -59.00 30.70
CA MET A 418 7.45 -59.00 30.16
C MET A 418 8.15 -60.32 30.47
N THR A 419 8.97 -60.79 29.54
CA THR A 419 9.77 -62.01 29.69
C THR A 419 11.19 -61.67 30.16
N PHE A 420 11.55 -62.13 31.35
CA PHE A 420 12.89 -61.99 31.94
C PHE A 420 13.43 -63.36 32.35
N THR A 421 13.56 -64.26 31.38
CA THR A 421 13.80 -65.70 31.59
C THR A 421 15.06 -65.97 32.42
N GLU A 422 16.18 -65.30 32.12
CA GLU A 422 17.45 -65.52 32.80
C GLU A 422 17.42 -65.08 34.28
N VAL A 423 16.79 -63.94 34.58
CA VAL A 423 16.65 -63.42 35.94
C VAL A 423 15.66 -64.27 36.75
N ASN A 424 14.57 -64.72 36.13
CA ASN A 424 13.62 -65.63 36.76
C ASN A 424 14.28 -66.96 37.12
N CYS A 425 15.10 -67.53 36.23
CA CYS A 425 15.85 -68.77 36.53
C CYS A 425 16.79 -68.60 37.72
N GLN A 426 17.49 -67.46 37.84
CA GLN A 426 18.37 -67.21 38.99
C GLN A 426 17.60 -66.99 40.30
N LEU A 427 16.42 -66.36 40.26
CA LEU A 427 15.53 -66.26 41.42
C LEU A 427 15.03 -67.62 41.89
N GLU A 428 14.60 -68.47 40.95
CA GLU A 428 14.16 -69.85 41.24
C GLU A 428 15.31 -70.68 41.84
N GLU A 429 16.53 -70.55 41.31
CA GLU A 429 17.73 -71.18 41.88
C GLU A 429 18.07 -70.65 43.28
N ALA A 430 17.94 -69.34 43.52
CA ALA A 430 18.22 -68.74 44.82
C ALA A 430 17.25 -69.22 45.90
N ILE A 431 15.97 -69.41 45.57
CA ILE A 431 14.97 -70.02 46.47
C ILE A 431 15.26 -71.50 46.71
N GLY A 432 15.64 -72.24 45.66
CA GLY A 432 16.03 -73.66 45.77
C GLY A 432 17.22 -73.88 46.70
N LYS A 433 18.21 -72.99 46.65
CA LYS A 433 19.38 -73.00 47.55
C LYS A 433 19.04 -72.63 49.00
N HIS A 434 18.03 -71.78 49.21
CA HIS A 434 17.57 -71.41 50.56
C HIS A 434 16.72 -72.51 51.23
N SER A 435 15.94 -73.27 50.45
CA SER A 435 15.11 -74.38 50.94
C SER A 435 15.88 -75.68 51.22
N THR A 436 17.17 -75.72 50.90
CA THR A 436 18.09 -76.83 51.19
C THR A 436 18.99 -76.60 52.43
N ILE A 437 18.86 -75.45 53.12
CA ILE A 437 19.68 -75.07 54.29
C ILE A 437 18.87 -74.98 55.60
N ASP A 438 17.60 -75.40 55.63
CA ASP A 438 16.83 -75.58 56.88
C ASP A 438 16.94 -77.01 57.45
#